data_AF-A0A965G2I4-F1
#
_entry.id   AF-A0A965G2I4-F1
#
_cell.length_a   1.000
_cell.length_b   1.000
_cell.length_c   1.000
_cell.angle_alpha   90.00
_cell.angle_beta   90.00
_cell.angle_gamma   90.00
#
_symmetry.space_group_name_H-M   'P 1'
#
loop_
_entity.id
_entity.type
_entity.pdbx_description
1 polymer ?
#
loop_
_entity_poly.entity_id
_entity_poly.type
_entity_poly.pdbx_seq_one_letter_code
_entity_poly.pdbx_strand_id
1 'polypeptide(L)'
;MDKGKSFSWGWAAGALVAVQLVVLGGLWQLRQKESRPAGGWDLDPQAVQREGDQERESREALQNLPLPSGASRLSLDGARQSSPSAGDLLAQARQLQSQGQLDLAEKLLSRAREMEPRNQAVQVAAALLAESREDTGAALARWRELIREAPPTGSVRKLALARAHIVEERLRLEQVARLREETLARQPRKMALSGVREELLSGEGKKVGWQVRVVEGGGNVDSAKISVRVSFFERAPEGLLRPAESTLPHWEPSPPGKEGDANRVVYAESRIRPGSRYAGYLWQLYYAGELQDERVSPASLRGVLREKPRS
;
A
#
# COMPACT_ATOMS: atom_id res chain seq x y z
N MET A 1 2.70 -51.40 -20.50
CA MET A 1 1.42 -50.81 -20.93
C MET A 1 1.24 -49.53 -20.16
N ASP A 2 1.56 -48.39 -20.77
CA ASP A 2 1.28 -47.07 -20.19
C ASP A 2 0.69 -46.20 -21.29
N LYS A 3 -0.62 -45.97 -21.20
CA LYS A 3 -1.38 -45.00 -21.97
C LYS A 3 -2.15 -44.14 -20.98
N GLY A 4 -1.97 -42.83 -21.09
CA GLY A 4 -2.95 -41.87 -20.60
C GLY A 4 -2.38 -40.79 -19.70
N LYS A 5 -2.05 -39.64 -20.30
CA LYS A 5 -2.47 -38.29 -19.87
C LYS A 5 -1.80 -37.23 -20.75
N SER A 6 -2.35 -37.03 -21.94
CA SER A 6 -2.09 -35.87 -22.79
C SER A 6 -3.42 -35.31 -23.27
N PHE A 7 -4.19 -34.67 -22.39
CA PHE A 7 -5.38 -33.92 -22.83
C PHE A 7 -5.84 -32.91 -21.77
N SER A 8 -5.60 -31.61 -22.01
CA SER A 8 -6.53 -30.50 -21.68
C SER A 8 -5.96 -29.08 -21.88
N TRP A 9 -4.74 -28.88 -22.38
CA TRP A 9 -4.21 -27.51 -22.58
C TRP A 9 -4.82 -26.74 -23.77
N GLY A 10 -5.48 -27.43 -24.71
CA GLY A 10 -6.08 -26.77 -25.88
C GLY A 10 -7.28 -25.87 -25.57
N TRP A 11 -8.07 -26.19 -24.54
CA TRP A 11 -9.30 -25.45 -24.23
C TRP A 11 -9.04 -24.13 -23.50
N ALA A 12 -7.99 -24.07 -22.65
CA ALA A 12 -7.63 -22.86 -21.94
C ALA A 12 -7.04 -21.78 -22.88
N ALA A 13 -6.25 -22.19 -23.88
CA ALA A 13 -5.73 -21.29 -24.90
C ALA A 13 -6.84 -20.77 -25.82
N GLY A 14 -7.80 -21.63 -26.21
CA GLY A 14 -8.95 -21.23 -27.03
C GLY A 14 -9.85 -20.20 -26.35
N ALA A 15 -10.10 -20.36 -25.04
CA ALA A 15 -10.93 -19.41 -24.28
C ALA A 15 -10.28 -18.01 -24.18
N LEU A 16 -8.95 -17.96 -24.07
CA LEU A 16 -8.22 -16.69 -23.94
C LEU A 16 -8.20 -15.89 -25.25
N VAL A 17 -8.10 -16.58 -26.40
CA VAL A 17 -8.19 -15.96 -27.74
C VAL A 17 -9.61 -15.46 -28.02
N ALA A 18 -10.64 -16.20 -27.60
CA ALA A 18 -12.03 -15.78 -27.76
C ALA A 18 -12.33 -14.47 -26.99
N VAL A 19 -11.83 -14.33 -25.75
CA VAL A 19 -11.98 -13.11 -24.96
C VAL A 19 -11.26 -11.92 -25.62
N GLN A 20 -10.05 -12.13 -26.14
CA GLN A 20 -9.31 -11.08 -26.87
C GLN A 20 -10.02 -10.61 -28.13
N LEU A 21 -10.63 -11.53 -28.89
CA LEU A 21 -11.39 -11.18 -30.10
C LEU A 21 -12.68 -10.41 -29.79
N VAL A 22 -13.37 -10.71 -28.68
CA VAL A 22 -14.55 -9.96 -28.24
C VAL A 22 -14.17 -8.53 -27.81
N VAL A 23 -13.06 -8.36 -27.08
CA VAL A 23 -12.57 -7.04 -26.66
C VAL A 23 -12.13 -6.19 -27.86
N LEU A 24 -11.42 -6.79 -28.83
CA LEU A 24 -11.03 -6.10 -30.06
C LEU A 24 -12.23 -5.78 -30.96
N GLY A 25 -13.21 -6.68 -31.04
CA GLY A 25 -14.47 -6.44 -31.75
C GLY A 25 -15.27 -5.28 -31.15
N GLY A 26 -15.36 -5.22 -29.82
CA GLY A 26 -16.03 -4.12 -29.10
C GLY A 26 -15.34 -2.77 -29.29
N LEU A 27 -14.00 -2.75 -29.28
CA LEU A 27 -13.21 -1.53 -29.55
C LEU A 27 -13.34 -1.06 -31.01
N TRP A 28 -13.45 -1.98 -31.97
CA TRP A 28 -13.67 -1.64 -33.37
C TRP A 28 -15.09 -1.09 -33.61
N GLN A 29 -16.10 -1.63 -32.92
CA GLN A 29 -17.48 -1.13 -33.00
C GLN A 29 -17.63 0.29 -32.41
N LEU A 30 -16.88 0.61 -31.36
CA LEU A 30 -16.80 1.97 -30.80
C LEU A 30 -16.15 2.95 -31.79
N ARG A 31 -15.13 2.51 -32.53
CA ARG A 31 -14.44 3.36 -33.51
C ARG A 31 -15.25 3.61 -34.78
N GLN A 32 -16.09 2.67 -35.21
CA GLN A 32 -17.00 2.89 -36.35
C GLN A 32 -18.16 3.83 -36.01
N LYS A 33 -18.54 3.97 -34.73
CA LYS A 33 -19.59 4.91 -34.30
C LYS A 33 -19.15 6.39 -34.36
N GLU A 34 -17.85 6.68 -34.42
CA GLU A 34 -17.32 8.04 -34.50
C GLU A 34 -17.01 8.53 -35.93
N SER A 35 -17.02 7.65 -36.92
CA SER A 35 -16.93 8.05 -38.33
C SER A 35 -18.32 8.43 -38.88
N ARG A 36 -18.80 9.62 -38.51
CA ARG A 36 -19.86 10.29 -39.28
C ARG A 36 -19.27 10.85 -40.60
N PRO A 37 -20.03 10.76 -41.70
CA PRO A 37 -19.54 11.14 -43.03
C PRO A 37 -19.31 12.64 -43.13
N ALA A 38 -18.31 13.03 -43.92
CA ALA A 38 -18.13 14.37 -44.41
C ALA A 38 -19.31 14.73 -45.33
N GLY A 39 -20.27 15.50 -44.82
CA GLY A 39 -21.42 16.02 -45.55
C GLY A 39 -22.01 17.18 -44.76
N GLY A 40 -22.34 18.26 -45.45
CA GLY A 40 -22.60 19.59 -44.89
C GLY A 40 -23.69 19.65 -43.82
N TRP A 41 -23.57 20.66 -42.95
CA TRP A 41 -24.61 21.09 -42.02
C TRP A 41 -25.77 21.74 -42.79
N ASP A 42 -26.48 20.96 -43.60
CA ASP A 42 -27.81 21.36 -44.05
C ASP A 42 -28.75 21.17 -42.86
N LEU A 43 -28.94 22.26 -42.11
CA LEU A 43 -29.96 22.37 -41.08
C LEU A 43 -31.30 22.09 -41.75
N ASP A 44 -31.93 20.97 -41.39
CA ASP A 44 -33.29 20.64 -41.80
C ASP A 44 -34.20 21.83 -41.41
N PRO A 45 -34.77 22.58 -42.36
CA PRO A 45 -35.57 23.76 -42.06
C PRO A 45 -36.81 23.41 -41.23
N GLN A 46 -37.26 22.15 -41.25
CA GLN A 46 -38.35 21.68 -40.39
C GLN A 46 -37.89 21.44 -38.95
N ALA A 47 -36.63 21.10 -38.71
CA ALA A 47 -36.10 20.94 -37.35
C ALA A 47 -36.01 22.30 -36.62
N VAL A 48 -35.59 23.35 -37.34
CA VAL A 48 -35.54 24.73 -36.83
C VAL A 48 -36.92 25.24 -36.45
N GLN A 49 -37.95 24.92 -37.25
CA GLN A 49 -39.33 25.29 -36.92
C GLN A 49 -39.84 24.57 -35.67
N ARG A 50 -39.56 23.27 -35.52
CA ARG A 50 -39.98 22.50 -34.34
C ARG A 50 -39.30 22.97 -33.06
N GLU A 51 -38.02 23.34 -33.11
CA GLU A 51 -37.33 23.96 -31.97
C GLU A 51 -37.96 25.32 -31.63
N GLY A 52 -38.29 26.15 -32.63
CA GLY A 52 -38.95 27.43 -32.41
C GLY A 52 -40.32 27.31 -31.73
N ASP A 53 -41.11 26.30 -32.11
CA ASP A 53 -42.41 26.03 -31.49
C ASP A 53 -42.26 25.47 -30.07
N GLN A 54 -41.28 24.58 -29.82
CA GLN A 54 -40.95 24.11 -28.47
C GLN A 54 -40.44 25.23 -27.55
N GLU A 55 -39.67 26.18 -28.07
CA GLU A 55 -39.24 27.35 -27.32
C GLU A 55 -40.40 28.28 -26.95
N ARG A 56 -41.42 28.39 -27.81
CA ARG A 56 -42.63 29.16 -27.52
C ARG A 56 -43.48 28.47 -26.46
N GLU A 57 -43.75 27.18 -26.61
CA GLU A 57 -44.49 26.40 -25.60
C GLU A 57 -43.79 26.38 -24.24
N SER A 58 -42.46 26.25 -24.22
CA SER A 58 -41.70 26.29 -22.96
C SER A 58 -41.69 27.67 -22.32
N ARG A 59 -41.67 28.76 -23.10
CA ARG A 59 -41.82 30.13 -22.58
C ARG A 59 -43.22 30.38 -22.02
N GLU A 60 -44.26 29.91 -22.70
CA GLU A 60 -45.64 30.00 -22.23
C GLU A 60 -45.86 29.14 -20.98
N ALA A 61 -45.23 27.96 -20.89
CA ALA A 61 -45.25 27.12 -19.70
C ALA A 61 -44.55 27.78 -18.51
N LEU A 62 -43.40 28.44 -18.74
CA LEU A 62 -42.68 29.18 -17.70
C LEU A 62 -43.46 30.41 -17.21
N GLN A 63 -44.21 31.09 -18.08
CA GLN A 63 -45.07 32.21 -17.69
C GLN A 63 -46.33 31.78 -16.91
N ASN A 64 -46.81 30.56 -17.15
CA ASN A 64 -47.97 30.00 -16.46
C ASN A 64 -47.63 29.15 -15.22
N LEU A 65 -46.35 29.11 -14.81
CA LEU A 65 -46.00 28.51 -13.53
C LEU A 65 -46.65 29.33 -12.39
N PRO A 66 -47.46 28.71 -11.52
CA PRO A 66 -47.97 29.39 -10.35
C PRO A 66 -46.78 29.79 -9.49
N LEU A 67 -46.47 31.09 -9.43
CA LEU A 67 -45.46 31.60 -8.52
C LEU A 67 -45.92 31.25 -7.10
N PRO A 68 -45.10 30.57 -6.29
CA PRO A 68 -45.47 30.22 -4.92
C PRO A 68 -45.79 31.52 -4.17
N SER A 69 -47.06 31.69 -3.82
CA SER A 69 -47.53 32.79 -2.99
C SER A 69 -46.91 32.65 -1.61
N GLY A 70 -45.82 33.39 -1.40
CA GLY A 70 -45.22 33.78 -0.12
C GLY A 70 -45.09 32.70 0.96
N ALA A 71 -43.98 31.96 0.99
CA ALA A 71 -43.32 31.47 2.23
C ALA A 71 -42.04 30.64 2.00
N SER A 72 -41.26 30.89 0.94
CA SER A 72 -39.96 30.20 0.77
C SER A 72 -38.94 31.11 0.12
N ARG A 73 -38.65 32.24 0.78
CA ARG A 73 -37.34 32.87 0.58
C ARG A 73 -36.33 31.91 1.19
N LEU A 74 -35.49 31.28 0.36
CA LEU A 74 -34.24 30.68 0.81
C LEU A 74 -33.48 31.77 1.58
N SER A 75 -33.62 31.77 2.89
CA SER A 75 -32.89 32.70 3.74
C SER A 75 -31.41 32.35 3.61
N LEU A 76 -30.56 33.37 3.49
CA LEU A 76 -29.10 33.21 3.61
C LEU A 76 -28.72 32.47 4.92
N ASP A 77 -29.59 32.54 5.93
CA ASP A 77 -29.49 31.79 7.18
C ASP A 77 -29.75 30.28 7.00
N GLY A 78 -30.71 29.88 6.16
CA GLY A 78 -30.95 28.46 5.82
C GLY A 78 -29.83 27.84 4.96
N ALA A 79 -29.18 28.64 4.10
CA ALA A 79 -28.01 28.20 3.34
C ALA A 79 -26.71 28.15 4.19
N ARG A 80 -26.61 28.97 5.24
CA ARG A 80 -25.55 28.84 6.26
C ARG A 80 -25.74 27.63 7.16
N GLN A 81 -26.98 27.24 7.44
CA GLN A 81 -27.30 26.03 8.21
C GLN A 81 -27.07 24.71 7.44
N SER A 82 -26.94 24.74 6.11
CA SER A 82 -26.65 23.57 5.27
C SER A 82 -25.17 23.44 4.87
N SER A 83 -24.32 24.37 5.29
CA SER A 83 -22.87 24.25 5.08
C SER A 83 -22.29 23.27 6.11
N PRO A 84 -21.60 22.19 5.68
CA PRO A 84 -21.06 21.19 6.60
C PRO A 84 -20.09 21.85 7.59
N SER A 85 -20.27 21.59 8.88
CA SER A 85 -19.40 22.11 9.92
C SER A 85 -18.02 21.45 9.87
N ALA A 86 -17.02 22.04 10.54
CA ALA A 86 -15.70 21.40 10.66
C ALA A 86 -15.79 20.01 11.33
N GLY A 87 -16.74 19.82 12.24
CA GLY A 87 -17.06 18.54 12.86
C GLY A 87 -17.62 17.51 11.86
N ASP A 88 -18.52 17.94 10.96
CA ASP A 88 -19.09 17.07 9.93
C ASP A 88 -18.04 16.65 8.90
N LEU A 89 -17.17 17.59 8.51
CA LEU A 89 -16.03 17.32 7.62
C LEU A 89 -15.03 16.35 8.26
N LEU A 90 -14.77 16.50 9.56
CA LEU A 90 -13.92 15.58 10.33
C LEU A 90 -14.51 14.16 10.38
N ALA A 91 -15.81 14.04 10.64
CA ALA A 91 -16.49 12.74 10.69
C ALA A 91 -16.41 12.03 9.33
N GLN A 92 -16.70 12.74 8.25
CA GLN A 92 -16.58 12.23 6.88
C GLN A 92 -15.14 11.84 6.54
N ALA A 93 -14.16 12.66 6.91
CA ALA A 93 -12.75 12.35 6.67
C ALA A 93 -12.31 11.05 7.37
N ARG A 94 -12.76 10.81 8.61
CA ARG A 94 -12.46 9.55 9.34
C ARG A 94 -13.07 8.33 8.67
N GLN A 95 -14.30 8.47 8.14
CA GLN A 95 -14.94 7.41 7.37
C GLN A 95 -14.18 7.11 6.08
N LEU A 96 -13.72 8.13 5.35
CA LEU A 96 -12.91 7.93 4.15
C LEU A 96 -11.54 7.32 4.48
N GLN A 97 -10.95 7.70 5.60
CA GLN A 97 -9.70 7.11 6.07
C GLN A 97 -9.85 5.60 6.37
N SER A 98 -10.94 5.18 7.03
CA SER A 98 -11.18 3.75 7.28
C SER A 98 -11.47 2.95 6.02
N GLN A 99 -11.92 3.62 4.95
CA GLN A 99 -12.11 3.05 3.62
C GLN A 99 -10.85 3.09 2.75
N GLY A 100 -9.73 3.63 3.26
CA GLY A 100 -8.47 3.76 2.52
C GLY A 100 -8.45 4.90 1.49
N GLN A 101 -9.47 5.75 1.43
CA GLN A 101 -9.57 6.89 0.51
C GLN A 101 -8.82 8.11 1.06
N LEU A 102 -7.50 7.97 1.21
CA LEU A 102 -6.67 8.93 1.95
C LEU A 102 -6.61 10.32 1.29
N ASP A 103 -6.74 10.42 -0.03
CA ASP A 103 -6.73 11.70 -0.78
C ASP A 103 -7.97 12.54 -0.57
N LEU A 104 -9.13 11.90 -0.53
CA LEU A 104 -10.38 12.58 -0.24
C LEU A 104 -10.44 12.99 1.24
N ALA A 105 -9.93 12.14 2.14
CA ALA A 105 -9.81 12.47 3.56
C ALA A 105 -8.93 13.72 3.79
N GLU A 106 -7.79 13.87 3.11
CA GLU A 106 -6.91 15.05 3.26
C GLU A 106 -7.61 16.33 2.78
N LYS A 107 -8.38 16.27 1.69
CA LYS A 107 -9.16 17.42 1.20
C LYS A 107 -10.19 17.89 2.23
N LEU A 108 -10.93 16.95 2.83
CA LEU A 108 -11.92 17.29 3.86
C LEU A 108 -11.27 17.82 5.14
N LEU A 109 -10.14 17.24 5.59
CA LEU A 109 -9.41 17.74 6.75
C LEU A 109 -8.77 19.11 6.51
N SER A 110 -8.28 19.36 5.29
CA SER A 110 -7.76 20.67 4.90
C SER A 110 -8.86 21.73 4.99
N ARG A 111 -10.06 21.41 4.48
CA ARG A 111 -11.23 22.29 4.59
C ARG A 111 -11.66 22.50 6.04
N ALA A 112 -11.68 21.45 6.86
CA ALA A 112 -12.01 21.55 8.28
C ALA A 112 -10.99 22.43 9.04
N ARG A 113 -9.72 22.37 8.67
CA ARG A 113 -8.65 23.20 9.26
C ARG A 113 -8.72 24.65 8.81
N GLU A 114 -9.12 24.94 7.57
CA GLU A 114 -9.41 26.31 7.12
C GLU A 114 -10.53 26.94 7.93
N MET A 115 -11.56 26.16 8.26
CA MET A 115 -12.70 26.62 9.07
C MET A 115 -12.32 26.80 10.54
N GLU A 116 -11.60 25.83 11.12
CA GLU A 116 -11.22 25.85 12.53
C GLU A 116 -9.73 25.45 12.72
N PRO A 117 -8.79 26.39 12.55
CA PRO A 117 -7.35 26.09 12.61
C PRO A 117 -6.87 25.52 13.95
N ARG A 118 -7.55 25.89 15.04
CA ARG A 118 -7.22 25.49 16.42
C ARG A 118 -8.00 24.27 16.91
N ASN A 119 -8.80 23.64 16.07
CA ASN A 119 -9.54 22.44 16.46
C ASN A 119 -8.57 21.26 16.59
N GLN A 120 -8.27 20.88 17.84
CA GLN A 120 -7.35 19.79 18.15
C GLN A 120 -7.79 18.46 17.55
N ALA A 121 -9.09 18.19 17.42
CA ALA A 121 -9.59 16.94 16.85
C ALA A 121 -9.29 16.84 15.34
N VAL A 122 -9.34 17.96 14.63
CA VAL A 122 -8.94 18.06 13.21
C VAL A 122 -7.44 17.88 13.05
N GLN A 123 -6.64 18.53 13.90
CA GLN A 123 -5.18 18.39 13.89
C GLN A 123 -4.74 16.94 14.19
N VAL A 124 -5.36 16.27 15.16
CA VAL A 124 -5.11 14.85 15.48
C VAL A 124 -5.45 13.95 14.29
N ALA A 125 -6.59 14.18 13.63
CA ALA A 125 -6.96 13.40 12.46
C ALA A 125 -5.98 13.59 11.29
N ALA A 126 -5.48 14.81 11.09
CA ALA A 126 -4.45 15.08 10.07
C ALA A 126 -3.12 14.37 10.38
N ALA A 127 -2.72 14.31 11.65
CA ALA A 127 -1.51 13.58 12.06
C ALA A 127 -1.66 12.06 11.83
N LEU A 128 -2.81 11.48 12.20
CA LEU A 128 -3.14 10.08 11.94
C LEU A 128 -3.25 9.76 10.44
N LEU A 129 -3.76 10.70 9.64
CA LEU A 129 -3.82 10.54 8.19
C LEU A 129 -2.42 10.45 7.59
N ALA A 130 -1.48 11.29 8.03
CA ALA A 130 -0.08 11.20 7.62
C ALA A 130 0.56 9.86 8.02
N GLU A 131 0.29 9.34 9.24
CA GLU A 131 0.71 7.99 9.62
C GLU A 131 0.16 6.91 8.67
N SER A 132 -1.13 6.99 8.31
CA SER A 132 -1.74 6.02 7.38
C SER A 132 -1.22 6.11 5.95
N ARG A 133 -0.65 7.25 5.55
CA ARG A 133 0.06 7.43 4.26
C ARG A 133 1.51 6.97 4.31
N GLU A 134 1.97 6.50 5.47
CA GLU A 134 3.37 6.20 5.74
C GLU A 134 4.33 7.39 5.54
N ASP A 135 3.81 8.62 5.55
CA ASP A 135 4.61 9.83 5.53
C ASP A 135 5.09 10.15 6.95
N THR A 136 6.16 9.46 7.36
CA THR A 136 6.75 9.55 8.69
C THR A 136 7.21 10.97 9.02
N GLY A 137 7.71 11.72 8.03
CA GLY A 137 8.14 13.10 8.19
C GLY A 137 6.97 14.03 8.51
N ALA A 138 5.91 14.00 7.70
CA ALA A 138 4.72 14.82 7.92
C ALA A 138 3.98 14.43 9.20
N ALA A 139 3.88 13.13 9.51
CA ALA A 139 3.27 12.64 10.75
C ALA A 139 3.99 13.20 11.98
N LEU A 140 5.32 13.08 12.01
CA LEU A 140 6.11 13.57 13.15
C LEU A 140 5.99 15.08 13.32
N ALA A 141 6.02 15.85 12.22
CA ALA A 141 5.85 17.31 12.27
C ALA A 141 4.50 17.69 12.90
N ARG A 142 3.41 17.06 12.44
CA ARG A 142 2.04 17.29 12.95
C ARG A 142 1.89 16.92 14.42
N TRP A 143 2.49 15.80 14.87
CA TRP A 143 2.48 15.44 16.29
C TRP A 143 3.27 16.41 17.16
N ARG A 144 4.42 16.91 16.70
CA ARG A 144 5.22 17.88 17.44
C ARG A 144 4.52 19.23 17.55
N GLU A 145 3.79 19.65 16.52
CA GLU A 145 2.92 20.82 16.57
C GLU A 145 1.83 20.67 17.64
N LEU A 146 1.11 19.54 17.63
CA LEU A 146 0.14 19.21 18.68
C LEU A 146 0.75 19.20 20.09
N ILE A 147 1.99 18.71 20.26
CA ILE A 147 2.70 18.76 21.54
C ILE A 147 3.02 20.20 21.94
N ARG A 148 3.27 21.12 21.01
CA ARG A 148 3.54 22.53 21.34
C ARG A 148 2.28 23.30 21.71
N GLU A 149 1.17 23.03 21.02
CA GLU A 149 -0.09 23.77 21.20
C GLU A 149 -0.98 23.20 22.31
N ALA A 150 -0.93 21.89 22.56
CA ALA A 150 -1.83 21.26 23.52
C ALA A 150 -1.42 21.52 24.99
N PRO A 151 -2.40 21.70 25.90
CA PRO A 151 -2.15 21.88 27.33
C PRO A 151 -1.30 20.74 27.92
N PRO A 152 -0.40 21.03 28.88
CA PRO A 152 0.52 20.03 29.47
C PRO A 152 -0.15 18.77 30.01
N THR A 153 -1.36 18.88 30.56
CA THR A 153 -2.12 17.78 31.16
C THR A 153 -3.19 17.18 30.24
N GLY A 154 -3.35 17.71 29.02
CA GLY A 154 -4.40 17.31 28.09
C GLY A 154 -4.20 15.91 27.51
N SER A 155 -5.30 15.19 27.27
CA SER A 155 -5.30 13.85 26.64
C SER A 155 -4.67 13.86 25.25
N VAL A 156 -4.93 14.92 24.47
CA VAL A 156 -4.34 15.14 23.14
C VAL A 156 -2.82 15.19 23.19
N ARG A 157 -2.24 15.88 24.18
CA ARG A 157 -0.79 15.97 24.35
C ARG A 157 -0.19 14.60 24.69
N LYS A 158 -0.82 13.84 25.57
CA LYS A 158 -0.36 12.47 25.93
C LYS A 158 -0.38 11.55 24.71
N LEU A 159 -1.45 11.60 23.92
CA LEU A 159 -1.55 10.87 22.65
C LEU A 159 -0.43 11.29 21.69
N ALA A 160 -0.23 12.59 21.50
CA ALA A 160 0.77 13.11 20.59
C ALA A 160 2.20 12.72 21.01
N LEU A 161 2.51 12.75 22.31
CA LEU A 161 3.79 12.25 22.85
C LEU A 161 4.00 10.77 22.54
N ALA A 162 3.00 9.93 22.82
CA ALA A 162 3.09 8.49 22.56
C ALA A 162 3.26 8.19 21.07
N ARG A 163 2.50 8.86 20.20
CA ARG A 163 2.57 8.69 18.74
C ARG A 163 3.88 9.24 18.16
N ALA A 164 4.32 10.43 18.57
CA ALA A 164 5.60 10.99 18.15
C ALA A 164 6.76 10.06 18.49
N HIS A 165 6.79 9.48 19.70
CA HIS A 165 7.83 8.53 20.10
C HIS A 165 7.88 7.30 19.19
N ILE A 166 6.72 6.72 18.84
CA ILE A 166 6.65 5.57 17.93
C ILE A 166 7.18 5.94 16.53
N VAL A 167 6.80 7.11 16.01
CA VAL A 167 7.23 7.57 14.68
C VAL A 167 8.73 7.91 14.68
N GLU A 168 9.25 8.54 15.74
CA GLU A 168 10.68 8.81 15.89
C GLU A 168 11.51 7.54 15.94
N GLU A 169 11.07 6.53 16.69
CA GLU A 169 11.77 5.26 16.75
C GLU A 169 11.76 4.57 15.38
N ARG A 170 10.64 4.59 14.65
CA ARG A 170 10.59 4.08 13.27
C ARG A 170 11.61 4.80 12.37
N LEU A 171 11.66 6.14 12.41
CA LEU A 171 12.60 6.92 11.61
C LEU A 171 14.05 6.64 11.97
N ARG A 172 14.36 6.55 13.27
CA ARG A 172 15.69 6.18 13.77
C ARG A 172 16.10 4.81 13.27
N LEU A 173 15.19 3.84 13.30
CA LEU A 173 15.43 2.48 12.82
C LEU A 173 15.65 2.44 11.30
N GLU A 174 14.90 3.22 10.53
CA GLU A 174 15.10 3.38 9.09
C GLU A 174 16.48 3.98 8.77
N GLN A 175 16.91 5.01 9.50
CA GLN A 175 18.25 5.61 9.34
C GLN A 175 19.36 4.60 9.66
N VAL A 176 19.23 3.85 10.76
CA VAL A 176 20.21 2.81 11.12
C VAL A 176 20.26 1.74 10.05
N ALA A 177 19.12 1.31 9.52
CA ALA A 177 19.06 0.34 8.44
C ALA A 177 19.73 0.86 7.17
N ARG A 178 19.51 2.14 6.82
CA ARG A 178 20.17 2.79 5.70
C ARG A 178 21.69 2.84 5.88
N LEU A 179 22.18 3.26 7.04
CA LEU A 179 23.61 3.28 7.33
C LEU A 179 24.24 1.89 7.26
N ARG A 180 23.49 0.87 7.70
CA ARG A 180 23.93 -0.52 7.61
C ARG A 180 23.97 -1.00 6.17
N GLU A 181 22.99 -0.65 5.35
CA GLU A 181 22.97 -0.93 3.92
C GLU A 181 24.11 -0.22 3.19
N GLU A 182 24.38 1.04 3.52
CA GLU A 182 25.52 1.81 3.00
C GLU A 182 26.86 1.18 3.40
N THR A 183 26.98 0.68 4.63
CA THR A 183 28.17 -0.02 5.12
C THR A 183 28.36 -1.35 4.37
N LEU A 184 27.28 -2.13 4.22
CA LEU A 184 27.30 -3.38 3.43
C LEU A 184 27.62 -3.11 1.95
N ALA A 185 27.17 -1.98 1.40
CA ALA A 185 27.46 -1.61 0.03
C ALA A 185 28.93 -1.25 -0.22
N ARG A 186 29.63 -0.76 0.80
CA ARG A 186 31.07 -0.44 0.73
C ARG A 186 31.97 -1.64 0.94
N GLN A 187 31.46 -2.73 1.50
CA GLN A 187 32.23 -3.96 1.66
C GLN A 187 32.30 -4.71 0.33
N PRO A 188 33.44 -5.31 -0.02
CA PRO A 188 33.55 -6.18 -1.18
C PRO A 188 32.66 -7.40 -0.96
N ARG A 189 31.46 -7.36 -1.54
CA ARG A 189 30.51 -8.46 -1.46
C ARG A 189 30.87 -9.49 -2.50
N LYS A 190 30.80 -10.77 -2.12
CA LYS A 190 30.89 -11.88 -3.06
C LYS A 190 29.52 -12.43 -3.41
N MET A 191 28.51 -12.20 -2.58
CA MET A 191 27.17 -12.71 -2.80
C MET A 191 26.10 -11.71 -2.42
N ALA A 192 24.93 -11.87 -3.02
CA ALA A 192 23.75 -11.08 -2.71
C ALA A 192 22.47 -11.89 -2.89
N LEU A 193 21.43 -11.43 -2.21
CA LEU A 193 20.05 -11.85 -2.42
C LEU A 193 19.51 -11.20 -3.69
N SER A 194 19.01 -12.00 -4.62
CA SER A 194 18.37 -11.51 -5.84
C SER A 194 16.84 -11.47 -5.74
N GLY A 195 16.22 -12.34 -4.93
CA GLY A 195 14.77 -12.45 -4.86
C GLY A 195 14.29 -13.29 -3.69
N VAL A 196 12.97 -13.23 -3.44
CA VAL A 196 12.29 -14.02 -2.41
C VAL A 196 11.02 -14.62 -3.01
N ARG A 197 10.75 -15.89 -2.69
CA ARG A 197 9.48 -16.58 -2.95
C ARG A 197 8.88 -16.96 -1.61
N GLU A 198 7.62 -16.58 -1.39
CA GLU A 198 6.88 -16.93 -0.18
C GLU A 198 5.74 -17.86 -0.57
N GLU A 199 5.63 -18.98 0.15
CA GLU A 199 4.58 -19.97 0.00
C GLU A 199 3.90 -20.16 1.36
N LEU A 200 2.56 -20.17 1.39
CA LEU A 200 1.85 -20.55 2.60
C LEU A 200 1.92 -22.07 2.76
N LEU A 201 2.27 -22.52 3.97
CA LEU A 201 2.21 -23.93 4.33
C LEU A 201 0.78 -24.29 4.74
N SER A 202 0.46 -25.59 4.77
CA SER A 202 -0.81 -26.09 5.33
C SER A 202 -0.84 -25.80 6.85
N GLY A 203 -1.28 -24.58 7.21
CA GLY A 203 -1.26 -24.00 8.56
C GLY A 203 -1.03 -22.47 8.51
N GLU A 204 -0.92 -21.78 9.66
CA GLU A 204 -0.54 -20.35 9.69
C GLU A 204 0.97 -20.10 9.42
N GLY A 205 1.73 -21.15 9.10
CA GLY A 205 3.17 -21.08 8.78
C GLY A 205 3.46 -20.64 7.35
N LYS A 206 4.66 -20.11 7.14
CA LYS A 206 5.21 -19.79 5.82
C LYS A 206 6.46 -20.61 5.50
N LYS A 207 6.56 -21.02 4.24
CA LYS A 207 7.80 -21.45 3.61
C LYS A 207 8.34 -20.29 2.80
N VAL A 208 9.62 -19.96 3.01
CA VAL A 208 10.25 -18.86 2.29
C VAL A 208 11.51 -19.39 1.61
N GLY A 209 11.61 -19.14 0.31
CA GLY A 209 12.72 -19.47 -0.56
C GLY A 209 13.45 -18.20 -1.00
N TRP A 210 14.71 -18.06 -0.60
CA TRP A 210 15.55 -16.93 -0.97
C TRP A 210 16.45 -17.30 -2.14
N GLN A 211 16.45 -16.48 -3.17
CA GLN A 211 17.35 -16.60 -4.31
C GLN A 211 18.66 -15.88 -4.00
N VAL A 212 19.77 -16.62 -4.08
CA VAL A 212 21.12 -16.14 -3.80
C VAL A 212 21.97 -16.29 -5.05
N ARG A 213 22.82 -15.30 -5.32
CA ARG A 213 23.79 -15.30 -6.42
C ARG A 213 25.14 -14.78 -5.96
N VAL A 214 26.19 -15.17 -6.70
CA VAL A 214 27.49 -14.48 -6.65
C VAL A 214 27.33 -13.14 -7.39
N VAL A 215 27.85 -12.06 -6.82
CA VAL A 215 27.81 -10.73 -7.45
C VAL A 215 28.97 -10.56 -8.42
N GLU A 216 28.86 -9.58 -9.31
CA GLU A 216 29.91 -9.25 -10.27
C GLU A 216 31.19 -8.84 -9.54
N GLY A 217 32.34 -9.42 -9.92
CA GLY A 217 33.60 -9.25 -9.19
C GLY A 217 33.74 -10.11 -7.92
N GLY A 218 32.76 -10.95 -7.59
CA GLY A 218 32.83 -11.89 -6.46
C GLY A 218 33.79 -13.06 -6.70
N GLY A 219 34.06 -13.37 -7.97
CA GLY A 219 34.94 -14.45 -8.42
C GLY A 219 34.46 -15.83 -7.98
N ASN A 220 35.39 -16.69 -7.56
CA ASN A 220 35.06 -18.01 -7.01
C ASN A 220 34.73 -17.90 -5.52
N VAL A 221 33.63 -18.55 -5.14
CA VAL A 221 33.08 -18.59 -3.80
C VAL A 221 33.10 -20.04 -3.32
N ASP A 222 33.76 -20.27 -2.19
CA ASP A 222 33.77 -21.58 -1.55
C ASP A 222 32.43 -21.83 -0.84
N SER A 223 31.66 -22.81 -1.31
CA SER A 223 30.35 -23.15 -0.74
C SER A 223 30.41 -23.56 0.73
N ALA A 224 31.53 -24.11 1.21
CA ALA A 224 31.70 -24.48 2.61
C ALA A 224 31.80 -23.27 3.55
N LYS A 225 32.14 -22.09 3.01
CA LYS A 225 32.22 -20.83 3.76
C LYS A 225 30.91 -20.05 3.74
N ILE A 226 29.88 -20.56 3.07
CA ILE A 226 28.57 -19.93 2.98
C ILE A 226 27.74 -20.40 4.17
N SER A 227 27.22 -19.46 4.96
CA SER A 227 26.26 -19.77 6.01
C SER A 227 25.07 -18.84 5.94
N VAL A 228 23.88 -19.40 6.11
CA VAL A 228 22.61 -18.67 6.09
C VAL A 228 21.97 -18.78 7.45
N ARG A 229 21.52 -17.65 7.99
CA ARG A 229 20.75 -17.60 9.22
C ARG A 229 19.38 -17.02 8.93
N VAL A 230 18.35 -17.75 9.36
CA VAL A 230 16.96 -17.34 9.21
C VAL A 230 16.32 -17.33 10.59
N SER A 231 15.55 -16.28 10.86
CA SER A 231 14.78 -16.16 12.08
C SER A 231 13.38 -15.69 11.73
N PHE A 232 12.39 -16.49 12.09
CA PHE A 232 10.98 -16.16 11.90
C PHE A 232 10.41 -15.55 13.17
N PHE A 233 9.38 -14.73 13.02
CA PHE A 233 8.71 -14.06 14.12
C PHE A 233 7.21 -14.31 14.06
N GLU A 234 6.61 -14.52 15.22
CA GLU A 234 5.18 -14.63 15.44
C GLU A 234 4.70 -13.57 16.42
N ARG A 235 3.41 -13.24 16.34
CA ARG A 235 2.73 -12.35 17.26
C ARG A 235 1.79 -13.19 18.12
N ALA A 236 2.05 -13.21 19.42
CA ALA A 236 1.24 -13.92 20.39
C ALA A 236 -0.17 -13.28 20.52
N PRO A 237 -1.16 -13.97 21.12
CA PRO A 237 -2.51 -13.42 21.33
C PRO A 237 -2.53 -12.09 22.09
N GLU A 238 -1.59 -11.93 23.01
CA GLU A 238 -1.32 -10.69 23.78
C GLU A 238 -0.69 -9.55 22.96
N GLY A 239 -0.40 -9.78 21.68
CA GLY A 239 0.15 -8.79 20.75
C GLY A 239 1.68 -8.65 20.75
N LEU A 240 2.39 -9.34 21.65
CA LEU A 240 3.86 -9.32 21.73
C LEU A 240 4.51 -10.13 20.60
N LEU A 241 5.62 -9.61 20.07
CA LEU A 241 6.42 -10.29 19.05
C LEU A 241 7.38 -11.30 19.71
N ARG A 242 7.44 -12.51 19.18
CA ARG A 242 8.31 -13.59 19.68
C ARG A 242 8.98 -14.33 18.52
N PRO A 243 10.15 -14.96 18.74
CA PRO A 243 10.74 -15.85 17.74
C PRO A 243 9.82 -17.06 17.51
N ALA A 244 9.52 -17.33 16.25
CA ALA A 244 8.82 -18.55 15.84
C ALA A 244 9.82 -19.71 15.69
N GLU A 245 9.31 -20.94 15.80
CA GLU A 245 10.11 -22.13 15.50
C GLU A 245 10.35 -22.22 13.99
N SER A 246 11.52 -22.72 13.59
CA SER A 246 11.86 -22.84 12.18
C SER A 246 12.76 -24.03 11.88
N THR A 247 12.64 -24.54 10.65
CA THR A 247 13.60 -25.51 10.12
C THR A 247 14.95 -24.86 9.84
N LEU A 248 16.01 -25.68 9.82
CA LEU A 248 17.32 -25.21 9.38
C LEU A 248 17.27 -24.88 7.88
N PRO A 249 17.98 -23.83 7.42
CA PRO A 249 18.00 -23.47 6.01
C PRO A 249 18.58 -24.59 5.15
N HIS A 250 17.87 -24.96 4.09
CA HIS A 250 18.29 -26.02 3.16
C HIS A 250 18.43 -25.46 1.73
N TRP A 251 19.56 -25.77 1.09
CA TRP A 251 19.88 -25.34 -0.28
C TRP A 251 19.35 -26.32 -1.32
N GLU A 252 18.80 -25.81 -2.40
CA GLU A 252 18.35 -26.59 -3.54
C GLU A 252 19.02 -26.11 -4.84
N PRO A 253 19.90 -26.92 -5.48
CA PRO A 253 20.56 -28.14 -4.99
C PRO A 253 21.81 -27.88 -4.12
N SER A 254 22.52 -26.77 -4.35
CA SER A 254 23.73 -26.39 -3.61
C SER A 254 23.93 -24.87 -3.66
N PRO A 255 24.76 -24.28 -2.76
CA PRO A 255 25.10 -22.87 -2.83
C PRO A 255 25.79 -22.48 -4.14
N PRO A 256 25.71 -21.21 -4.58
CA PRO A 256 26.36 -20.77 -5.81
C PRO A 256 27.89 -20.73 -5.62
N GLY A 257 28.64 -21.16 -6.63
CA GLY A 257 30.10 -21.35 -6.52
C GLY A 257 30.91 -20.33 -7.29
N LYS A 258 30.34 -19.71 -8.33
CA LYS A 258 31.05 -18.73 -9.16
C LYS A 258 30.13 -17.65 -9.70
N GLU A 259 30.76 -16.56 -10.12
CA GLU A 259 30.12 -15.50 -10.87
C GLU A 259 29.49 -16.05 -12.17
N GLY A 260 28.27 -15.63 -12.47
CA GLY A 260 27.49 -16.13 -13.62
C GLY A 260 26.72 -17.42 -13.37
N ASP A 261 26.87 -18.07 -12.21
CA ASP A 261 25.98 -19.18 -11.83
C ASP A 261 24.52 -18.69 -11.73
N ALA A 262 23.58 -19.57 -12.11
CA ALA A 262 22.16 -19.31 -11.92
C ALA A 262 21.84 -19.12 -10.42
N ASN A 263 20.82 -18.30 -10.15
CA ASN A 263 20.31 -18.09 -8.79
C ASN A 263 20.05 -19.44 -8.11
N ARG A 264 20.64 -19.65 -6.93
CA ARG A 264 20.40 -20.82 -6.09
C ARG A 264 19.38 -20.48 -5.02
N VAL A 265 18.54 -21.44 -4.66
CA VAL A 265 17.48 -21.19 -3.67
C VAL A 265 17.85 -21.83 -2.36
N VAL A 266 17.69 -21.09 -1.27
CA VAL A 266 17.71 -21.62 0.09
C VAL A 266 16.33 -21.47 0.71
N TYR A 267 15.78 -22.55 1.26
CA TYR A 267 14.47 -22.56 1.89
C TYR A 267 14.58 -22.68 3.40
N ALA A 268 13.64 -22.03 4.08
CA ALA A 268 13.35 -22.31 5.49
C ALA A 268 11.84 -22.22 5.70
N GLU A 269 11.36 -22.98 6.68
CA GLU A 269 9.94 -23.10 7.00
C GLU A 269 9.71 -22.65 8.44
N SER A 270 8.68 -21.85 8.67
CA SER A 270 8.24 -21.45 10.01
C SER A 270 7.15 -22.37 10.54
N ARG A 271 7.19 -22.68 11.83
CA ARG A 271 6.09 -23.29 12.58
C ARG A 271 5.56 -22.28 13.59
N ILE A 272 4.27 -21.96 13.46
CA ILE A 272 3.58 -20.97 14.29
C ILE A 272 2.82 -21.69 15.39
N ARG A 273 2.92 -21.15 16.61
CA ARG A 273 2.24 -21.73 17.77
C ARG A 273 0.73 -21.54 17.67
N PRO A 274 -0.07 -22.47 18.23
CA PRO A 274 -1.52 -22.32 18.26
C PRO A 274 -1.94 -20.97 18.86
N GLY A 275 -2.81 -20.24 18.16
CA GLY A 275 -3.31 -18.92 18.57
C GLY A 275 -2.37 -17.74 18.31
N SER A 276 -1.13 -17.98 17.89
CA SER A 276 -0.23 -16.92 17.43
C SER A 276 -0.39 -16.71 15.93
N ARG A 277 -0.03 -15.52 15.45
CA ARG A 277 -0.07 -15.17 14.02
C ARG A 277 1.33 -14.93 13.48
N TYR A 278 1.56 -15.33 12.23
CA TYR A 278 2.80 -15.02 11.54
C TYR A 278 3.06 -13.50 11.48
N ALA A 279 4.25 -13.07 11.89
CA ALA A 279 4.61 -11.66 11.93
C ALA A 279 5.70 -11.28 10.91
N GLY A 280 6.56 -12.22 10.50
CA GLY A 280 7.57 -12.01 9.46
C GLY A 280 8.87 -12.76 9.67
N TYR A 281 9.96 -12.30 9.04
CA TYR A 281 11.28 -12.92 9.12
C TYR A 281 12.44 -11.91 9.04
N LEU A 282 13.58 -12.35 9.55
CA LEU A 282 14.93 -11.83 9.29
C LEU A 282 15.74 -12.93 8.61
N TRP A 283 16.47 -12.55 7.56
CA TRP A 283 17.38 -13.42 6.84
C TRP A 283 18.75 -12.76 6.72
N GLN A 284 19.82 -13.54 6.93
CA GLN A 284 21.21 -13.07 6.90
C GLN A 284 22.09 -14.05 6.11
N LEU A 285 22.81 -13.55 5.11
CA LEU A 285 23.84 -14.28 4.36
C LEU A 285 25.21 -13.97 4.91
N TYR A 286 26.01 -14.99 5.16
CA TYR A 286 27.41 -14.82 5.48
C TYR A 286 28.31 -15.57 4.51
N TYR A 287 29.49 -15.02 4.28
CA TYR A 287 30.59 -15.66 3.61
C TYR A 287 31.85 -15.52 4.46
N ALA A 288 32.50 -16.63 4.78
CA ALA A 288 33.69 -16.65 5.64
C ALA A 288 33.49 -15.90 6.98
N GLY A 289 32.27 -15.93 7.52
CA GLY A 289 31.90 -15.24 8.76
C GLY A 289 31.48 -13.77 8.58
N GLU A 290 31.65 -13.18 7.41
CA GLU A 290 31.27 -11.79 7.13
C GLU A 290 29.87 -11.70 6.52
N LEU A 291 29.06 -10.77 7.02
CA LEU A 291 27.70 -10.53 6.53
C LEU A 291 27.75 -9.97 5.10
N GLN A 292 27.22 -10.72 4.15
CA GLN A 292 27.15 -10.33 2.74
C GLN A 292 25.86 -9.60 2.41
N ASP A 293 24.74 -10.03 3.00
CA ASP A 293 23.42 -9.46 2.74
C ASP A 293 22.45 -9.75 3.90
N GLU A 294 21.48 -8.88 4.10
CA GLU A 294 20.44 -9.01 5.13
C GLU A 294 19.10 -8.51 4.60
N ARG A 295 18.02 -9.28 4.83
CA ARG A 295 16.66 -8.87 4.52
C ARG A 295 15.73 -9.08 5.70
N VAL A 296 14.82 -8.13 5.88
CA VAL A 296 13.78 -8.15 6.92
C VAL A 296 12.45 -7.83 6.28
N SER A 297 11.44 -8.64 6.56
CA SER A 297 10.07 -8.43 6.07
C SER A 297 9.06 -8.83 7.16
N PRO A 298 8.09 -7.97 7.51
CA PRO A 298 7.93 -6.58 7.09
C PRO A 298 8.99 -5.64 7.73
N ALA A 299 9.17 -4.45 7.18
CA ALA A 299 10.17 -3.47 7.65
C ALA A 299 10.02 -3.10 9.14
N SER A 300 8.80 -3.21 9.69
CA SER A 300 8.50 -2.99 11.11
C SER A 300 9.24 -3.94 12.07
N LEU A 301 9.71 -5.10 11.59
CA LEU A 301 10.50 -6.04 12.41
C LEU A 301 11.94 -5.60 12.67
N ARG A 302 12.44 -4.60 11.93
CA ARG A 302 13.83 -4.12 12.10
C ARG A 302 14.12 -3.59 13.51
N GLY A 303 13.10 -3.13 14.22
CA GLY A 303 13.22 -2.64 15.61
C GLY A 303 13.49 -3.71 16.66
N VAL A 304 12.98 -4.94 16.48
CA VAL A 304 13.01 -5.98 17.52
C VAL A 304 14.36 -6.72 17.58
N LEU A 305 15.17 -6.62 16.53
CA LEU A 305 16.47 -7.30 16.43
C LEU A 305 17.56 -6.72 17.35
N ARG A 306 17.27 -5.67 18.12
CA ARG A 306 18.20 -5.06 19.07
C ARG A 306 18.21 -5.69 20.46
N GLU A 307 17.25 -6.52 20.83
CA GLU A 307 17.19 -7.10 22.19
C GLU A 307 17.98 -8.40 22.37
N LYS A 308 18.48 -9.01 21.29
CA LYS A 308 19.39 -10.16 21.42
C LYS A 308 20.84 -9.70 21.40
N PRO A 309 21.57 -9.72 22.54
CA PRO A 309 23.02 -9.61 22.49
C PRO A 309 23.54 -10.74 21.61
N ARG A 310 24.48 -10.39 20.72
CA ARG A 310 25.22 -11.36 19.94
C ARG A 310 26.14 -12.12 20.91
N SER A 311 25.76 -13.33 21.31
CA SER A 311 26.65 -14.31 21.92
C SER A 311 27.60 -14.88 20.87
#